data_AF-A0A2E5JIG9-F1
#
_entry.id   AF-A0A2E5JIG9-F1
#
_cell.length_a   1.000
_cell.length_b   1.000
_cell.length_c   1.000
_cell.angle_alpha   90.00
_cell.angle_beta   90.00
_cell.angle_gamma   90.00
#
_symmetry.space_group_name_H-M   'P 1'
#
loop_
_entity.id
_entity.type
_entity.pdbx_description
1 polymer ?
#
loop_
_entity_poly.entity_id
_entity_poly.type
_entity_poly.pdbx_seq_one_letter_code
_entity_poly.pdbx_strand_id
1 'polypeptide(L)'
;MIPSLSELRPHLLNPDLSEADCLKAIRSLSSGFTSSRDKMGNYGDNPDLVSAYTQLYLPTNWPKLEFVLSQLSDEIKQNLSDAHFIDFGCGPGTYSLAWCDSIKAKSVTLVDRAHGMLDQANKLMEHFYPNVPASVYRMTPPRPEGKVVLFFGHSINEIGVDGALDVIRRLDPDYVFFIEPGTSDFFKQAIKLRTALIEQGMSIAYPCPSLAKCPNDWCHQVWRGSHDLEVERLCQKAQIDRRSQAMTAHLYSKEEFKDDRSTLTRFLTETKFSFDWEICDGSETLHKVQLQKKQFSKSEAKEMQKQNVGIRFRYEVEKVLGDGILRAKLLK
;
A
#
# COMPACT_ATOMS: atom_id res chain seq x y z
N MET A 1 4.03 -10.95 -12.09
CA MET A 1 3.54 -12.18 -11.44
C MET A 1 4.20 -12.28 -10.07
N ILE A 2 3.42 -12.48 -9.01
CA ILE A 2 3.97 -12.66 -7.66
C ILE A 2 4.69 -14.02 -7.60
N PRO A 3 5.99 -14.07 -7.25
CA PRO A 3 6.70 -15.34 -7.13
C PRO A 3 6.09 -16.23 -6.04
N SER A 4 5.95 -17.53 -6.32
CA SER A 4 5.56 -18.53 -5.32
C SER A 4 6.63 -18.69 -4.22
N LEU A 5 6.29 -19.30 -3.08
CA LEU A 5 7.30 -19.50 -2.02
C LEU A 5 8.41 -20.44 -2.48
N SER A 6 8.08 -21.44 -3.30
CA SER A 6 9.05 -22.35 -3.92
C SER A 6 10.02 -21.63 -4.87
N GLU A 7 9.55 -20.65 -5.65
CA GLU A 7 10.41 -19.79 -6.49
C GLU A 7 11.24 -18.81 -5.66
N LEU A 8 10.70 -18.28 -4.55
CA LEU A 8 11.45 -17.36 -3.67
C LEU A 8 12.57 -18.07 -2.91
N ARG A 9 12.35 -19.32 -2.48
CA ARG A 9 13.20 -20.02 -1.52
C ARG A 9 14.69 -20.06 -1.87
N PRO A 10 15.13 -20.40 -3.11
CA PRO A 10 16.55 -20.41 -3.46
C PRO A 10 17.21 -19.03 -3.37
N HIS A 11 16.40 -17.97 -3.43
CA HIS A 11 16.84 -16.59 -3.45
C HIS A 11 16.76 -15.91 -2.08
N LEU A 12 16.38 -16.64 -1.02
CA LEU A 12 16.44 -16.13 0.35
C LEU A 12 17.88 -16.05 0.86
N LEU A 13 18.12 -15.25 1.90
CA LEU A 13 19.42 -15.23 2.59
C LEU A 13 19.75 -16.57 3.26
N ASN A 14 18.74 -17.23 3.83
CA ASN A 14 18.81 -18.60 4.28
C ASN A 14 17.81 -19.47 3.48
N PRO A 15 18.24 -20.09 2.36
CA PRO A 15 17.40 -20.97 1.55
C PRO A 15 17.09 -22.31 2.26
N ASP A 16 17.91 -22.69 3.24
CA ASP A 16 17.81 -23.93 4.00
C ASP A 16 16.96 -23.79 5.26
N LEU A 17 16.37 -22.60 5.49
CA LEU A 17 15.53 -22.33 6.66
C LEU A 17 14.40 -23.38 6.75
N SER A 18 14.37 -24.11 7.87
CA SER A 18 13.36 -25.14 8.08
C SER A 18 11.97 -24.50 8.20
N GLU A 19 10.90 -25.24 7.86
CA GLU A 19 9.54 -24.70 8.02
C GLU A 19 9.25 -24.36 9.50
N ALA A 20 9.74 -25.17 10.43
CA ALA A 20 9.55 -24.95 11.87
C ALA A 20 10.22 -23.64 12.32
N ASP A 21 11.45 -23.38 11.87
CA ASP A 21 12.19 -22.15 12.20
C ASP A 21 11.60 -20.94 11.50
N CYS A 22 11.15 -21.07 10.25
CA CYS A 22 10.42 -20.03 9.53
C CYS A 22 9.14 -19.61 10.27
N LEU A 23 8.34 -20.58 10.74
CA LEU A 23 7.14 -20.30 11.53
C LEU A 23 7.46 -19.64 12.87
N LYS A 24 8.53 -20.07 13.54
CA LYS A 24 9.00 -19.45 14.79
C LYS A 24 9.42 -18.00 14.56
N ALA A 25 10.18 -17.75 13.50
CA ALA A 25 10.62 -16.41 13.09
C ALA A 25 9.43 -15.50 12.75
N ILE A 26 8.47 -15.97 11.94
CA ILE A 26 7.25 -15.24 11.59
C ILE A 26 6.46 -14.82 12.86
N ARG A 27 6.26 -15.74 13.80
CA ARG A 27 5.54 -15.45 15.05
C ARG A 27 6.29 -14.43 15.92
N SER A 28 7.62 -14.53 15.96
CA SER A 28 8.47 -13.56 16.66
C SER A 28 8.36 -12.16 16.04
N LEU A 29 8.40 -12.06 14.71
CA LEU A 29 8.24 -10.79 14.00
C LEU A 29 6.85 -10.18 14.24
N SER A 30 5.78 -10.97 14.07
CA SER A 30 4.39 -10.52 14.24
C SER A 30 4.09 -10.02 15.66
N SER A 31 4.58 -10.72 16.69
CA SER A 31 4.46 -10.27 18.08
C SER A 31 5.25 -8.98 18.35
N GLY A 32 6.45 -8.84 17.78
CA GLY A 32 7.25 -7.62 17.85
C GLY A 32 6.54 -6.38 17.29
N PHE A 33 5.86 -6.51 16.15
CA PHE A 33 5.10 -5.43 15.53
C PHE A 33 3.84 -5.01 16.31
N THR A 34 3.29 -5.90 17.14
CA THR A 34 2.00 -5.68 17.83
C THR A 34 2.13 -5.29 19.30
N SER A 35 3.23 -5.64 19.99
CA SER A 35 3.29 -5.55 21.46
C SER A 35 4.54 -4.88 22.05
N SER A 36 5.66 -4.75 21.34
CA SER A 36 6.88 -4.08 21.85
C SER A 36 7.85 -3.71 20.71
N ARG A 37 7.59 -2.61 20.00
CA ARG A 37 8.42 -2.14 18.88
C ARG A 37 9.87 -1.82 19.29
N ASP A 38 10.09 -1.33 20.51
CA ASP A 38 11.44 -1.05 21.06
C ASP A 38 12.30 -2.30 21.27
N LYS A 39 11.69 -3.51 21.26
CA LYS A 39 12.39 -4.80 21.42
C LYS A 39 12.73 -5.48 20.10
N MET A 40 12.46 -4.85 18.95
CA MET A 40 12.65 -5.50 17.65
C MET A 40 14.11 -5.82 17.32
N GLY A 41 15.09 -5.29 18.06
CA GLY A 41 16.51 -5.62 17.89
C GLY A 41 16.98 -5.45 16.44
N ASN A 42 18.19 -5.95 16.14
CA ASN A 42 18.74 -5.88 14.79
C ASN A 42 18.22 -7.03 13.89
N TYR A 43 16.89 -7.26 13.83
CA TYR A 43 16.32 -8.39 13.07
C TYR A 43 16.66 -8.34 11.58
N GLY A 44 16.84 -7.12 11.04
CA GLY A 44 17.18 -6.89 9.65
C GLY A 44 18.55 -7.42 9.21
N ASP A 45 19.39 -7.86 10.15
CA ASP A 45 20.70 -8.46 9.87
C ASP A 45 20.75 -9.96 10.21
N ASN A 46 19.66 -10.56 10.70
CA ASN A 46 19.58 -12.00 10.93
C ASN A 46 19.04 -12.72 9.68
N PRO A 47 19.82 -13.59 9.02
CA PRO A 47 19.41 -14.26 7.78
C PRO A 47 18.09 -15.04 7.89
N ASP A 48 17.82 -15.68 9.03
CA ASP A 48 16.60 -16.46 9.24
C ASP A 48 15.39 -15.54 9.35
N LEU A 49 15.50 -14.46 10.13
CA LEU A 49 14.42 -13.49 10.30
C LEU A 49 14.13 -12.75 8.99
N VAL A 50 15.16 -12.35 8.24
CA VAL A 50 14.99 -11.71 6.92
C VAL A 50 14.34 -12.67 5.92
N SER A 51 14.77 -13.94 5.89
CA SER A 51 14.19 -14.95 4.99
C SER A 51 12.74 -15.28 5.33
N ALA A 52 12.41 -15.38 6.62
CA ALA A 52 11.05 -15.59 7.11
C ALA A 52 10.16 -14.37 6.85
N TYR A 53 10.69 -13.16 7.06
CA TYR A 53 10.01 -11.91 6.73
C TYR A 53 9.68 -11.88 5.24
N THR A 54 10.67 -12.14 4.38
CA THR A 54 10.51 -12.12 2.92
C THR A 54 9.42 -13.08 2.45
N GLN A 55 9.44 -14.33 2.94
CA GLN A 55 8.42 -15.33 2.57
C GLN A 55 6.99 -14.92 2.93
N LEU A 56 6.77 -14.22 4.05
CA LEU A 56 5.43 -13.80 4.43
C LEU A 56 5.03 -12.46 3.81
N TYR A 57 5.87 -11.44 3.97
CA TYR A 57 5.49 -10.06 3.68
C TYR A 57 5.61 -9.72 2.19
N LEU A 58 6.52 -10.34 1.44
CA LEU A 58 6.63 -10.08 0.00
C LEU A 58 5.33 -10.43 -0.74
N PRO A 59 4.83 -11.68 -0.71
CA PRO A 59 3.62 -12.02 -1.45
C PRO A 59 2.36 -11.38 -0.85
N THR A 60 2.35 -11.01 0.43
CA THR A 60 1.15 -10.45 1.07
C THR A 60 1.07 -8.93 1.04
N ASN A 61 2.19 -8.22 0.82
CA ASN A 61 2.16 -6.77 0.62
C ASN A 61 2.02 -6.38 -0.85
N TRP A 62 2.43 -7.24 -1.77
CA TRP A 62 2.37 -6.97 -3.21
C TRP A 62 0.94 -6.63 -3.69
N PRO A 63 -0.12 -7.38 -3.33
CA PRO A 63 -1.49 -7.05 -3.75
C PRO A 63 -2.00 -5.71 -3.20
N LYS A 64 -1.43 -5.22 -2.10
CA LYS A 64 -1.76 -3.89 -1.56
C LYS A 64 -1.31 -2.79 -2.52
N LEU A 65 -0.10 -2.91 -3.07
CA LEU A 65 0.41 -1.96 -4.06
C LEU A 65 -0.41 -2.04 -5.35
N GLU A 66 -0.62 -3.25 -5.87
CA GLU A 66 -1.45 -3.46 -7.08
C GLU A 66 -2.84 -2.87 -6.92
N PHE A 67 -3.46 -3.04 -5.75
CA PHE A 67 -4.75 -2.44 -5.46
C PHE A 67 -4.69 -0.91 -5.54
N VAL A 68 -3.74 -0.25 -4.89
CA VAL A 68 -3.63 1.21 -4.94
C VAL A 68 -3.37 1.68 -6.38
N LEU A 69 -2.45 1.02 -7.10
CA LEU A 69 -2.14 1.34 -8.49
C LEU A 69 -3.34 1.15 -9.42
N SER A 70 -4.18 0.14 -9.18
CA SER A 70 -5.42 -0.07 -9.95
C SER A 70 -6.43 1.06 -9.81
N GLN A 71 -6.31 1.90 -8.77
CA GLN A 71 -7.17 3.07 -8.57
C GLN A 71 -6.69 4.31 -9.35
N LEU A 72 -5.47 4.30 -9.88
CA LEU A 72 -4.88 5.43 -10.60
C LEU A 72 -5.31 5.43 -12.08
N SER A 73 -5.35 6.62 -12.67
CA SER A 73 -5.54 6.77 -14.12
C SER A 73 -4.31 6.22 -14.88
N ASP A 74 -4.50 5.87 -16.15
CA ASP A 74 -3.41 5.37 -16.99
C ASP A 74 -2.35 6.45 -17.25
N GLU A 75 -2.75 7.72 -17.28
CA GLU A 75 -1.84 8.86 -17.35
C GLU A 75 -0.89 8.90 -16.14
N ILE A 76 -1.41 8.74 -14.92
CA ILE A 76 -0.57 8.71 -13.72
C ILE A 76 0.35 7.50 -13.77
N LYS A 77 -0.15 6.30 -14.12
CA LYS A 77 0.69 5.09 -14.22
C LYS A 77 1.83 5.25 -15.22
N GLN A 78 1.57 5.89 -16.37
CA GLN A 78 2.59 6.19 -17.36
C GLN A 78 3.64 7.17 -16.82
N ASN A 79 3.20 8.24 -16.12
CA ASN A 79 4.14 9.17 -15.51
C ASN A 79 5.02 8.50 -14.43
N LEU A 80 4.45 7.55 -13.69
CA LEU A 80 5.17 6.76 -12.68
C LEU A 80 6.18 5.78 -13.31
N SER A 81 5.89 5.23 -14.51
CA SER A 81 6.81 4.30 -15.20
C SER A 81 8.04 5.00 -15.78
N ASP A 82 7.89 6.26 -16.20
CA ASP A 82 8.98 7.09 -16.71
C ASP A 82 9.88 7.68 -15.61
N ALA A 83 9.45 7.61 -14.35
CA ALA A 83 10.15 8.14 -13.19
C ALA A 83 11.09 7.12 -12.52
N HIS A 84 12.15 7.63 -11.89
CA HIS A 84 13.06 6.84 -11.06
C HIS A 84 12.39 6.52 -9.72
N PHE A 85 12.30 5.23 -9.37
CA PHE A 85 11.65 4.79 -8.14
C PHE A 85 12.65 4.68 -6.98
N ILE A 86 12.38 5.35 -5.86
CA ILE A 86 13.18 5.27 -4.63
C ILE A 86 12.32 4.61 -3.55
N ASP A 87 12.65 3.39 -3.15
CA ASP A 87 12.00 2.65 -2.06
C ASP A 87 12.76 2.93 -0.75
N PHE A 88 12.26 3.88 0.05
CA PHE A 88 12.91 4.31 1.29
C PHE A 88 12.42 3.50 2.48
N GLY A 89 13.31 2.73 3.09
CA GLY A 89 12.97 1.64 4.01
C GLY A 89 12.48 0.41 3.25
N CYS A 90 13.21 0.00 2.21
CA CYS A 90 12.76 -1.03 1.27
C CYS A 90 12.62 -2.43 1.90
N GLY A 91 13.21 -2.66 3.08
CA GLY A 91 13.33 -3.98 3.66
C GLY A 91 13.97 -4.94 2.64
N PRO A 92 13.42 -6.16 2.43
CA PRO A 92 13.92 -7.10 1.43
C PRO A 92 13.45 -6.77 0.00
N GLY A 93 13.09 -5.52 -0.30
CA GLY A 93 12.67 -5.10 -1.64
C GLY A 93 11.24 -5.51 -2.02
N THR A 94 10.37 -5.74 -1.03
CA THR A 94 8.99 -6.21 -1.27
C THR A 94 8.22 -5.30 -2.23
N TYR A 95 8.19 -4.00 -1.94
CA TYR A 95 7.48 -3.04 -2.79
C TYR A 95 8.25 -2.71 -4.06
N SER A 96 9.59 -2.77 -4.03
CA SER A 96 10.44 -2.65 -5.21
C SER A 96 10.15 -3.70 -6.29
N LEU A 97 10.05 -4.99 -5.92
CA LEU A 97 9.69 -6.04 -6.88
C LEU A 97 8.26 -5.84 -7.41
N ALA A 98 7.32 -5.54 -6.51
CA ALA A 98 5.94 -5.28 -6.89
C ALA A 98 5.79 -4.09 -7.84
N TRP A 99 6.59 -3.04 -7.64
CA TRP A 99 6.65 -1.88 -8.50
C TRP A 99 7.22 -2.22 -9.88
N CYS A 100 8.31 -2.98 -9.94
CA CYS A 100 8.89 -3.43 -11.21
C CYS A 100 7.90 -4.23 -12.04
N ASP A 101 7.08 -5.08 -11.40
CA ASP A 101 6.04 -5.82 -12.10
C ASP A 101 4.89 -4.95 -12.58
N SER A 102 4.38 -4.10 -11.70
CA SER A 102 3.11 -3.39 -11.89
C SER A 102 3.25 -2.15 -12.76
N ILE A 103 4.39 -1.45 -12.65
CA ILE A 103 4.65 -0.16 -13.30
C ILE A 103 5.69 -0.29 -14.42
N LYS A 104 6.45 -1.40 -14.47
CA LYS A 104 7.60 -1.56 -15.40
C LYS A 104 8.63 -0.46 -15.19
N ALA A 105 9.18 -0.44 -13.98
CA ALA A 105 10.10 0.58 -13.50
C ALA A 105 11.27 0.84 -14.45
N LYS A 106 11.55 2.12 -14.73
CA LYS A 106 12.74 2.55 -15.45
C LYS A 106 14.03 2.23 -14.68
N SER A 107 14.02 2.46 -13.38
CA SER A 107 15.16 2.26 -12.47
C SER A 107 14.68 2.29 -11.02
N VAL A 108 15.43 1.63 -10.14
CA VAL A 108 15.11 1.48 -8.71
C VAL A 108 16.28 1.90 -7.84
N THR A 109 15.99 2.56 -6.74
CA THR A 109 16.92 2.76 -5.63
C THR A 109 16.35 2.15 -4.36
N LEU A 110 17.07 1.16 -3.83
CA LEU A 110 16.79 0.45 -2.59
C LEU A 110 17.50 1.18 -1.45
N VAL A 111 16.74 1.64 -0.44
CA VAL A 111 17.32 2.31 0.73
C VAL A 111 16.86 1.63 2.00
N ASP A 112 17.79 1.11 2.80
CA ASP A 112 17.50 0.54 4.13
C ASP A 112 18.76 0.60 5.02
N ARG A 113 18.58 0.69 6.34
CA ARG A 113 19.72 0.74 7.28
C ARG A 113 20.35 -0.64 7.49
N ALA A 114 19.54 -1.70 7.41
CA ALA A 114 19.94 -3.07 7.69
C ALA A 114 20.63 -3.71 6.49
N HIS A 115 21.79 -4.31 6.72
CA HIS A 115 22.56 -4.99 5.68
C HIS A 115 21.83 -6.22 5.16
N GLY A 116 21.29 -7.06 6.05
CA GLY A 116 20.58 -8.28 5.61
C GLY A 116 19.35 -7.97 4.76
N MET A 117 18.61 -6.90 5.07
CA MET A 117 17.49 -6.44 4.25
C MET A 117 17.94 -6.03 2.85
N LEU A 118 19.00 -5.22 2.74
CA LEU A 118 19.55 -4.78 1.46
C LEU A 118 20.13 -5.93 0.65
N ASP A 119 20.86 -6.85 1.28
CA ASP A 119 21.43 -8.03 0.64
C ASP A 119 20.31 -8.90 0.04
N GLN A 120 19.23 -9.11 0.81
CA GLN A 120 18.05 -9.83 0.35
C GLN A 120 17.36 -9.11 -0.81
N ALA A 121 17.17 -7.79 -0.71
CA ALA A 121 16.54 -6.97 -1.74
C ALA A 121 17.32 -7.00 -3.05
N ASN A 122 18.65 -6.82 -2.97
CA ASN A 122 19.53 -6.85 -4.13
C ASN A 122 19.51 -8.23 -4.80
N LYS A 123 19.62 -9.32 -4.02
CA LYS A 123 19.54 -10.69 -4.54
C LYS A 123 18.23 -10.98 -5.27
N LEU A 124 17.10 -10.46 -4.77
CA LEU A 124 15.80 -10.61 -5.41
C LEU A 124 15.67 -9.76 -6.67
N MET A 125 16.14 -8.51 -6.66
CA MET A 125 16.14 -7.63 -7.83
C MET A 125 17.00 -8.21 -8.97
N GLU A 126 18.22 -8.67 -8.67
CA GLU A 126 19.11 -9.29 -9.65
C GLU A 126 18.50 -10.55 -10.29
N HIS A 127 17.73 -11.32 -9.53
CA HIS A 127 17.13 -12.55 -10.04
C HIS A 127 15.84 -12.30 -10.83
N PHE A 128 14.89 -11.56 -10.26
CA PHE A 128 13.55 -11.40 -10.85
C PHE A 128 13.47 -10.25 -11.85
N TYR A 129 14.34 -9.23 -11.72
CA TYR A 129 14.36 -8.05 -12.57
C TYR A 129 15.79 -7.66 -13.00
N PRO A 130 16.59 -8.57 -13.59
CA PRO A 130 18.00 -8.34 -13.92
C PRO A 130 18.23 -7.16 -14.89
N ASN A 131 17.21 -6.80 -15.66
CA ASN A 131 17.28 -5.73 -16.65
C ASN A 131 16.87 -4.36 -16.11
N VAL A 132 16.43 -4.27 -14.85
CA VAL A 132 16.07 -3.00 -14.20
C VAL A 132 17.30 -2.48 -13.45
N PRO A 133 17.86 -1.31 -13.81
CA PRO A 133 18.97 -0.72 -13.07
C PRO A 133 18.59 -0.49 -11.62
N ALA A 134 19.33 -1.11 -10.70
CA ALA A 134 19.14 -0.99 -9.25
C ALA A 134 20.37 -0.34 -8.61
N SER A 135 20.14 0.55 -7.65
CA SER A 135 21.19 1.12 -6.79
C SER A 135 20.82 0.92 -5.32
N VAL A 136 21.82 0.69 -4.48
CA VAL A 136 21.62 0.35 -3.06
C VAL A 136 22.28 1.41 -2.18
N TYR A 137 21.55 1.91 -1.19
CA TYR A 137 22.05 2.89 -0.22
C TYR A 137 21.61 2.56 1.20
N ARG A 138 22.44 2.92 2.19
CA ARG A 138 22.10 2.78 3.62
C ARG A 138 21.52 4.04 4.26
N MET A 139 21.54 5.13 3.51
CA MET A 139 21.13 6.46 3.93
C MET A 139 20.46 7.13 2.74
N THR A 140 19.91 8.33 2.94
CA THR A 140 19.30 9.09 1.86
C THR A 140 20.27 9.24 0.67
N PRO A 141 19.90 8.76 -0.52
CA PRO A 141 20.77 8.80 -1.70
C PRO A 141 20.89 10.25 -2.22
N PRO A 142 21.82 10.52 -3.15
CA PRO A 142 21.69 11.71 -3.99
C PRO A 142 20.39 11.66 -4.80
N ARG A 143 19.80 12.83 -5.10
CA ARG A 143 18.63 12.91 -5.99
C ARG A 143 19.04 12.46 -7.40
N PRO A 144 18.39 11.45 -7.99
CA PRO A 144 18.65 11.06 -9.37
C PRO A 144 18.18 12.13 -10.37
N GLU A 145 18.70 12.08 -11.59
CA GLU A 145 18.25 12.95 -12.68
C GLU A 145 16.84 12.58 -13.16
N GLY A 146 16.09 13.56 -13.65
CA GLY A 146 14.72 13.37 -14.15
C GLY A 146 13.65 13.35 -13.05
N LYS A 147 12.50 12.75 -13.40
CA LYS A 147 11.34 12.60 -12.50
C LYS A 147 11.61 11.53 -11.45
N VAL A 148 11.17 11.77 -10.21
CA VAL A 148 11.41 10.89 -9.06
C VAL A 148 10.10 10.53 -8.36
N VAL A 149 9.91 9.23 -8.10
CA VAL A 149 8.90 8.73 -7.18
C VAL A 149 9.60 8.30 -5.90
N LEU A 150 9.30 8.97 -4.79
CA LEU A 150 9.75 8.57 -3.47
C LEU A 150 8.66 7.76 -2.78
N PHE A 151 8.96 6.51 -2.48
CA PHE A 151 8.05 5.56 -1.87
C PHE A 151 8.46 5.22 -0.44
N PHE A 152 7.48 5.14 0.46
CA PHE A 152 7.64 4.68 1.83
C PHE A 152 6.68 3.51 2.12
N GLY A 153 7.23 2.32 2.32
CA GLY A 153 6.49 1.12 2.68
C GLY A 153 6.72 0.74 4.14
N HIS A 154 5.80 1.11 5.04
CA HIS A 154 5.91 0.92 6.49
C HIS A 154 7.03 1.71 7.21
N SER A 155 7.81 2.52 6.48
CA SER A 155 9.00 3.19 6.99
C SER A 155 8.73 4.56 7.61
N ILE A 156 7.65 5.26 7.25
CA ILE A 156 7.23 6.50 7.95
C ILE A 156 6.83 6.16 9.39
N ASN A 157 6.19 5.01 9.59
CA ASN A 157 5.87 4.53 10.93
C ASN A 157 7.13 4.26 11.80
N GLU A 158 8.32 4.13 11.20
CA GLU A 158 9.59 3.91 11.90
C GLU A 158 10.38 5.21 12.11
N ILE A 159 10.49 6.05 11.06
CA ILE A 159 11.29 7.28 11.09
C ILE A 159 10.49 8.51 11.56
N GLY A 160 9.16 8.38 11.64
CA GLY A 160 8.24 9.46 11.96
C GLY A 160 8.03 10.44 10.79
N VAL A 161 6.98 11.25 10.93
CA VAL A 161 6.61 12.27 9.92
C VAL A 161 7.75 13.27 9.67
N ASP A 162 8.44 13.72 10.71
CA ASP A 162 9.52 14.70 10.57
C ASP A 162 10.71 14.12 9.78
N GLY A 163 11.05 12.84 10.04
CA GLY A 163 12.07 12.13 9.27
C GLY A 163 11.66 11.95 7.80
N ALA A 164 10.40 11.62 7.54
CA ALA A 164 9.89 11.50 6.18
C ALA A 164 9.94 12.86 5.44
N LEU A 165 9.50 13.94 6.08
CA LEU A 165 9.54 15.30 5.52
C LEU A 165 10.97 15.77 5.24
N ASP A 166 11.95 15.37 6.07
CA ASP A 166 13.35 15.66 5.81
C ASP A 166 13.87 14.96 4.55
N VAL A 167 13.55 13.68 4.39
CA VAL A 167 13.89 12.91 3.18
C VAL A 167 13.22 13.51 1.93
N ILE A 168 11.93 13.86 2.03
CA ILE A 168 11.17 14.50 0.95
C ILE A 168 11.83 15.83 0.55
N ARG A 169 12.17 16.68 1.51
CA ARG A 169 12.86 17.96 1.24
C ARG A 169 14.23 17.77 0.61
N ARG A 170 15.00 16.76 1.03
CA ARG A 170 16.33 16.49 0.49
C ARG A 170 16.31 15.94 -0.93
N LEU A 171 15.34 15.09 -1.25
CA LEU A 171 15.22 14.45 -2.57
C LEU A 171 14.36 15.26 -3.55
N ASP A 172 13.53 16.18 -3.05
CA ASP A 172 12.61 17.00 -3.85
C ASP A 172 11.86 16.20 -4.94
N PRO A 173 11.13 15.13 -4.57
CA PRO A 173 10.55 14.20 -5.53
C PRO A 173 9.34 14.80 -6.25
N ASP A 174 9.05 14.28 -7.45
CA ASP A 174 7.87 14.65 -8.24
C ASP A 174 6.60 13.96 -7.73
N TYR A 175 6.77 12.77 -7.14
CA TYR A 175 5.72 12.01 -6.50
C TYR A 175 6.16 11.52 -5.11
N VAL A 176 5.26 11.64 -4.14
CA VAL A 176 5.41 11.03 -2.81
C VAL A 176 4.32 9.97 -2.65
N PHE A 177 4.73 8.72 -2.47
CA PHE A 177 3.81 7.60 -2.30
C PHE A 177 4.14 6.91 -0.97
N PHE A 178 3.14 6.60 -0.17
CA PHE A 178 3.32 5.71 0.96
C PHE A 178 2.21 4.68 1.08
N ILE A 179 2.57 3.50 1.61
CA ILE A 179 1.65 2.47 2.09
C ILE A 179 2.09 2.07 3.49
N GLU A 180 1.22 2.35 4.45
CA GLU A 180 1.50 2.25 5.89
C GLU A 180 0.40 1.43 6.59
N PRO A 181 0.60 0.97 7.83
CA PRO A 181 -0.45 0.26 8.56
C PRO A 181 -1.73 1.08 8.69
N GLY A 182 -2.90 0.46 8.47
CA GLY A 182 -4.23 1.11 8.55
C GLY A 182 -4.72 1.34 9.99
N THR A 183 -3.86 1.84 10.87
CA THR A 183 -4.16 2.06 12.29
C THR A 183 -4.59 3.51 12.54
N SER A 184 -5.38 3.74 13.59
CA SER A 184 -5.76 5.10 14.02
C SER A 184 -4.55 5.93 14.45
N ASP A 185 -3.51 5.30 15.00
CA ASP A 185 -2.27 5.98 15.37
C ASP A 185 -1.47 6.45 14.15
N PHE A 186 -1.36 5.61 13.12
CA PHE A 186 -0.73 6.06 11.88
C PHE A 186 -1.60 7.09 11.14
N PHE A 187 -2.93 6.98 11.20
CA PHE A 187 -3.81 7.99 10.59
C PHE A 187 -3.52 9.42 11.07
N LYS A 188 -3.27 9.61 12.38
CA LYS A 188 -2.85 10.92 12.93
C LYS A 188 -1.56 11.45 12.29
N GLN A 189 -0.62 10.55 11.99
CA GLN A 189 0.63 10.90 11.30
C GLN A 189 0.39 11.20 9.82
N ALA A 190 -0.44 10.39 9.14
CA ALA A 190 -0.81 10.58 7.75
C ALA A 190 -1.49 11.93 7.52
N ILE A 191 -2.34 12.41 8.44
CA ILE A 191 -2.96 13.74 8.34
C ILE A 191 -1.93 14.88 8.45
N LYS A 192 -0.92 14.75 9.31
CA LYS A 192 0.18 15.73 9.39
C LYS A 192 0.97 15.77 8.08
N LEU A 193 1.35 14.60 7.57
CA LEU A 193 2.08 14.48 6.31
C LEU A 193 1.25 15.02 5.13
N ARG A 194 -0.04 14.67 5.07
CA ARG A 194 -0.99 15.22 4.07
C ARG A 194 -0.99 16.74 4.08
N THR A 195 -1.11 17.34 5.27
CA THR A 195 -1.17 18.81 5.41
C THR A 195 0.11 19.44 4.89
N ALA A 196 1.27 18.93 5.32
CA ALA A 196 2.56 19.44 4.89
C ALA A 196 2.80 19.32 3.36
N LEU A 197 2.39 18.22 2.74
CA LEU A 197 2.54 18.02 1.29
C LEU A 197 1.63 18.96 0.48
N ILE A 198 0.40 19.20 0.94
CA ILE A 198 -0.51 20.16 0.30
C ILE A 198 0.02 21.59 0.45
N GLU A 199 0.55 21.96 1.62
CA GLU A 199 1.18 23.27 1.85
C GLU A 199 2.43 23.49 0.98
N GLN A 200 3.10 22.40 0.58
CA GLN A 200 4.18 22.41 -0.40
C GLN A 200 3.70 22.47 -1.86
N GLY A 201 2.38 22.58 -2.08
CA GLY A 201 1.78 22.70 -3.41
C GLY A 201 1.53 21.37 -4.12
N MET A 202 1.65 20.23 -3.44
CA MET A 202 1.37 18.93 -4.06
C MET A 202 -0.14 18.64 -4.13
N SER A 203 -0.56 18.09 -5.27
CA SER A 203 -1.89 17.52 -5.50
C SER A 203 -1.98 16.09 -4.97
N ILE A 204 -3.20 15.59 -4.74
CA ILE A 204 -3.46 14.22 -4.30
C ILE A 204 -3.95 13.40 -5.49
N ALA A 205 -3.19 12.37 -5.86
CA ALA A 205 -3.62 11.37 -6.84
C ALA A 205 -4.44 10.24 -6.19
N TYR A 206 -4.16 9.93 -4.93
CA TYR A 206 -4.89 8.91 -4.16
C TYR A 206 -4.70 9.14 -2.65
N PRO A 207 -5.66 8.81 -1.76
CA PRO A 207 -7.03 8.38 -2.04
C PRO A 207 -8.02 9.55 -2.06
N CYS A 208 -7.64 10.71 -1.52
CA CYS A 208 -8.57 11.81 -1.30
C CYS A 208 -9.03 12.42 -2.63
N PRO A 209 -10.35 12.60 -2.85
CA PRO A 209 -10.89 13.26 -4.04
C PRO A 209 -10.64 14.78 -4.09
N SER A 210 -10.21 15.40 -2.98
CA SER A 210 -9.95 16.83 -2.93
C SER A 210 -8.82 17.17 -1.94
N LEU A 211 -8.32 18.41 -2.06
CA LEU A 211 -7.37 19.01 -1.14
C LEU A 211 -8.02 19.59 0.13
N ALA A 212 -9.36 19.57 0.22
CA ALA A 212 -10.10 20.08 1.37
C ALA A 212 -9.70 19.36 2.68
N LYS A 213 -10.08 19.91 3.83
CA LYS A 213 -9.83 19.26 5.12
C LYS A 213 -10.45 17.86 5.14
N CYS A 214 -9.70 16.87 5.63
CA CYS A 214 -10.23 15.51 5.76
C CYS A 214 -11.42 15.50 6.73
N PRO A 215 -12.61 15.03 6.32
CA PRO A 215 -13.81 15.05 7.17
C PRO A 215 -13.84 13.91 8.20
N ASN A 216 -12.88 12.99 8.14
CA ASN A 216 -12.87 11.77 8.92
C ASN A 216 -11.93 11.86 10.12
N ASP A 217 -12.33 11.30 11.26
CA ASP A 217 -11.49 11.11 12.44
C ASP A 217 -10.63 9.84 12.35
N TRP A 218 -10.98 8.92 11.44
CA TRP A 218 -10.17 7.76 11.06
C TRP A 218 -10.52 7.22 9.67
N CYS A 219 -9.60 7.40 8.70
CA CYS A 219 -9.73 6.86 7.34
C CYS A 219 -8.59 5.88 7.03
N HIS A 220 -8.92 4.75 6.38
CA HIS A 220 -7.95 3.77 5.90
C HIS A 220 -8.55 2.98 4.72
N GLN A 221 -7.68 2.35 3.94
CA GLN A 221 -8.03 1.39 2.90
C GLN A 221 -7.96 -0.03 3.45
N VAL A 222 -8.67 -0.96 2.81
CA VAL A 222 -8.61 -2.38 3.18
C VAL A 222 -8.51 -3.18 1.90
N TRP A 223 -7.40 -3.88 1.74
CA TRP A 223 -7.27 -4.90 0.72
C TRP A 223 -7.86 -6.21 1.23
N ARG A 224 -8.68 -6.86 0.41
CA ARG A 224 -9.29 -8.17 0.64
C ARG A 224 -9.03 -9.06 -0.56
N GLY A 225 -8.60 -10.29 -0.31
CA GLY A 225 -8.30 -11.24 -1.37
C GLY A 225 -7.77 -12.56 -0.85
N SER A 226 -7.26 -13.38 -1.76
CA SER A 226 -6.59 -14.64 -1.49
C SER A 226 -5.17 -14.60 -2.05
N HIS A 227 -4.28 -15.38 -1.44
CA HIS A 227 -2.91 -15.56 -1.90
C HIS A 227 -2.71 -16.92 -2.57
N ASP A 228 -1.51 -17.16 -3.11
CA ASP A 228 -1.10 -18.48 -3.56
C ASP A 228 -1.24 -19.54 -2.44
N LEU A 229 -1.49 -20.79 -2.83
CA LEU A 229 -1.75 -21.89 -1.89
C LEU A 229 -0.61 -22.11 -0.88
N GLU A 230 0.64 -21.89 -1.27
CA GLU A 230 1.79 -22.02 -0.37
C GLU A 230 1.77 -20.92 0.71
N VAL A 231 1.42 -19.70 0.32
CA VAL A 231 1.29 -18.54 1.21
C VAL A 231 0.10 -18.72 2.17
N GLU A 232 -1.03 -19.20 1.66
CA GLU A 232 -2.22 -19.49 2.46
C GLU A 232 -1.94 -20.57 3.52
N ARG A 233 -1.23 -21.65 3.14
CA ARG A 233 -0.78 -22.68 4.09
C ARG A 233 0.16 -22.10 5.14
N LEU A 234 1.11 -21.26 4.74
CA LEU A 234 2.04 -20.60 5.66
C LEU A 234 1.28 -19.73 6.68
N CYS A 235 0.34 -18.92 6.20
CA CYS A 235 -0.53 -18.07 7.02
C CYS A 235 -1.36 -18.90 8.02
N GLN A 236 -1.95 -20.00 7.57
CA GLN A 236 -2.73 -20.90 8.42
C GLN A 236 -1.87 -21.52 9.54
N LYS A 237 -0.67 -22.02 9.20
CA LYS A 237 0.28 -22.57 10.19
C LYS A 237 0.83 -21.51 11.14
N ALA A 238 1.05 -20.29 10.64
CA ALA A 238 1.50 -19.16 11.43
C ALA A 238 0.39 -18.55 12.30
N GLN A 239 -0.88 -18.89 12.04
CA GLN A 239 -2.07 -18.27 12.65
C GLN A 239 -2.14 -16.76 12.41
N ILE A 240 -1.81 -16.33 11.19
CA ILE A 240 -1.85 -14.93 10.77
C ILE A 240 -2.83 -14.81 9.62
N ASP A 241 -3.83 -13.94 9.75
CA ASP A 241 -4.73 -13.62 8.64
C ASP A 241 -4.09 -12.56 7.74
N ARG A 242 -3.95 -12.90 6.45
CA ARG A 242 -3.48 -12.00 5.40
C ARG A 242 -4.53 -11.81 4.30
N ARG A 243 -5.75 -12.31 4.45
CA ARG A 243 -6.83 -12.14 3.46
C ARG A 243 -7.54 -10.80 3.57
N SER A 244 -7.36 -10.09 4.69
CA SER A 244 -7.89 -8.74 4.92
C SER A 244 -6.82 -7.89 5.58
N GLN A 245 -6.29 -6.92 4.85
CA GLN A 245 -5.18 -6.08 5.31
C GLN A 245 -5.55 -4.60 5.23
N ALA A 246 -5.71 -3.98 6.40
CA ALA A 246 -5.91 -2.55 6.52
C ALA A 246 -4.60 -1.79 6.26
N MET A 247 -4.67 -0.72 5.49
CA MET A 247 -3.53 0.14 5.14
C MET A 247 -3.94 1.61 5.03
N THR A 248 -2.98 2.50 5.23
CA THR A 248 -3.09 3.91 4.88
C THR A 248 -2.21 4.13 3.66
N ALA A 249 -2.80 4.36 2.50
CA ALA A 249 -2.09 4.51 1.25
C ALA A 249 -2.43 5.85 0.60
N HIS A 250 -1.41 6.65 0.28
CA HIS A 250 -1.59 7.93 -0.39
C HIS A 250 -0.52 8.15 -1.45
N LEU A 251 -0.91 8.74 -2.57
CA LEU A 251 -0.02 9.21 -3.63
C LEU A 251 -0.24 10.70 -3.84
N TYR A 252 0.83 11.47 -3.79
CA TYR A 252 0.87 12.90 -4.05
C TYR A 252 1.73 13.18 -5.27
N SER A 253 1.46 14.28 -5.95
CA SER A 253 2.28 14.75 -7.07
C SER A 253 2.43 16.27 -7.10
N LYS A 254 3.55 16.75 -7.64
CA LYS A 254 3.70 18.16 -8.02
C LYS A 254 2.82 18.55 -9.21
N GLU A 255 2.45 17.59 -10.05
CA GLU A 255 1.53 17.80 -11.16
C GLU A 255 0.08 17.72 -10.66
N GLU A 256 -0.80 18.56 -11.20
CA GLU A 256 -2.23 18.52 -10.90
C GLU A 256 -2.89 17.42 -11.73
N PHE A 257 -3.66 16.55 -11.07
CA PHE A 257 -4.48 15.54 -11.73
C PHE A 257 -5.95 15.78 -11.42
N LYS A 258 -6.77 15.75 -12.48
CA LYS A 258 -8.23 15.81 -12.33
C LYS A 258 -8.79 14.42 -12.23
N ASP A 259 -9.34 14.09 -11.06
CA ASP A 259 -10.10 12.87 -10.85
C ASP A 259 -11.42 13.20 -10.13
N ASP A 260 -12.51 13.15 -10.89
CA ASP A 260 -13.89 13.40 -10.45
C ASP A 260 -14.52 12.21 -9.71
N ARG A 261 -13.77 11.11 -9.54
CA ARG A 261 -14.25 9.95 -8.77
C ARG A 261 -14.34 10.26 -7.28
N SER A 262 -15.32 9.64 -6.63
CA SER A 262 -15.40 9.55 -5.17
C SER A 262 -14.70 8.30 -4.66
N THR A 263 -14.48 8.21 -3.35
CA THR A 263 -13.82 7.06 -2.70
C THR A 263 -14.75 6.36 -1.74
N LEU A 264 -14.86 5.03 -1.84
CA LEU A 264 -15.54 4.21 -0.84
C LEU A 264 -14.70 4.16 0.45
N THR A 265 -15.24 4.71 1.55
CA THR A 265 -14.51 4.81 2.83
C THR A 265 -14.91 3.71 3.82
N ARG A 266 -16.18 3.26 3.80
CA ARG A 266 -16.64 2.24 4.75
C ARG A 266 -17.88 1.50 4.26
N PHE A 267 -17.87 0.17 4.39
CA PHE A 267 -19.09 -0.62 4.25
C PHE A 267 -19.95 -0.48 5.51
N LEU A 268 -21.22 -0.14 5.35
CA LEU A 268 -22.14 0.04 6.48
C LEU A 268 -22.98 -1.22 6.70
N THR A 269 -23.75 -1.63 5.69
CA THR A 269 -24.63 -2.79 5.81
C THR A 269 -25.13 -3.29 4.45
N GLU A 270 -25.67 -4.51 4.45
CA GLU A 270 -26.43 -5.06 3.35
C GLU A 270 -27.89 -5.26 3.77
N THR A 271 -28.81 -4.81 2.91
CA THR A 271 -30.24 -5.08 3.07
C THR A 271 -30.70 -6.11 2.04
N LYS A 272 -31.98 -6.49 2.07
CA LYS A 272 -32.58 -7.33 1.02
C LYS A 272 -32.39 -6.74 -0.39
N PHE A 273 -32.31 -5.41 -0.52
CA PHE A 273 -32.35 -4.72 -1.81
C PHE A 273 -31.13 -3.84 -2.12
N SER A 274 -30.25 -3.59 -1.16
CA SER A 274 -29.12 -2.66 -1.32
C SER A 274 -27.88 -3.04 -0.56
N PHE A 275 -26.77 -2.40 -0.94
CA PHE A 275 -25.55 -2.26 -0.17
C PHE A 275 -25.39 -0.79 0.20
N ASP A 276 -25.20 -0.51 1.48
CA ASP A 276 -25.08 0.83 2.00
C ASP A 276 -23.61 1.08 2.37
N TRP A 277 -23.06 2.18 1.86
CA TRP A 277 -21.66 2.55 2.00
C TRP A 277 -21.54 4.00 2.47
N GLU A 278 -20.42 4.29 3.12
CA GLU A 278 -19.95 5.66 3.31
C GLU A 278 -18.90 5.99 2.24
N ILE A 279 -18.95 7.23 1.76
CA ILE A 279 -18.05 7.74 0.73
C ILE A 279 -17.48 9.10 1.11
N CYS A 280 -16.33 9.40 0.51
CA CYS A 280 -15.80 10.76 0.42
C CYS A 280 -15.83 11.19 -1.05
N ASP A 281 -16.52 12.30 -1.32
CA ASP A 281 -16.61 12.95 -2.63
C ASP A 281 -15.78 14.25 -2.70
N GLY A 282 -15.10 14.59 -1.61
CA GLY A 282 -14.24 15.78 -1.51
C GLY A 282 -14.89 16.95 -0.80
N SER A 283 -16.15 16.79 -0.38
CA SER A 283 -16.81 17.73 0.53
C SER A 283 -16.26 17.63 1.96
N GLU A 284 -16.65 18.58 2.80
CA GLU A 284 -16.28 18.62 4.23
C GLU A 284 -17.05 17.61 5.10
N THR A 285 -17.87 16.74 4.49
CA THR A 285 -18.65 15.71 5.18
C THR A 285 -18.57 14.38 4.44
N LEU A 286 -18.78 13.28 5.16
CA LEU A 286 -18.95 11.98 4.54
C LEU A 286 -20.41 11.77 4.15
N HIS A 287 -20.65 11.13 3.01
CA HIS A 287 -22.00 10.82 2.53
C HIS A 287 -22.29 9.34 2.64
N LYS A 288 -23.53 9.02 3.00
CA LYS A 288 -24.05 7.66 2.92
C LYS A 288 -24.66 7.45 1.54
N VAL A 289 -24.18 6.44 0.83
CA VAL A 289 -24.74 6.02 -0.46
C VAL A 289 -25.41 4.66 -0.34
N GLN A 290 -26.55 4.52 -1.00
CA GLN A 290 -27.28 3.27 -1.14
C GLN A 290 -27.18 2.77 -2.60
N LEU A 291 -26.49 1.66 -2.81
CA LEU A 291 -26.34 0.99 -4.11
C LEU A 291 -27.33 -0.16 -4.22
N GLN A 292 -28.23 -0.12 -5.21
CA GLN A 292 -29.28 -1.12 -5.32
C GLN A 292 -28.76 -2.42 -5.94
N LYS A 293 -29.11 -3.58 -5.36
CA LYS A 293 -28.70 -4.91 -5.85
C LYS A 293 -29.06 -5.17 -7.31
N LYS A 294 -30.15 -4.58 -7.79
CA LYS A 294 -30.59 -4.68 -9.20
C LYS A 294 -29.57 -4.13 -10.20
N GLN A 295 -28.61 -3.31 -9.75
CA GLN A 295 -27.53 -2.79 -10.58
C GLN A 295 -26.43 -3.82 -10.86
N PHE A 296 -26.40 -4.92 -10.10
CA PHE A 296 -25.33 -5.89 -10.09
C PHE A 296 -25.83 -7.25 -10.59
N SER A 297 -24.98 -7.96 -11.32
CA SER A 297 -25.12 -9.39 -11.55
C SER A 297 -25.05 -10.16 -10.23
N LYS A 298 -25.49 -11.43 -10.24
CA LYS A 298 -25.38 -12.31 -9.06
C LYS A 298 -23.93 -12.47 -8.58
N SER A 299 -22.94 -12.38 -9.49
CA SER A 299 -21.53 -12.49 -9.12
C SER A 299 -21.04 -11.21 -8.46
N GLU A 300 -21.30 -10.05 -9.08
CA GLU A 300 -20.92 -8.75 -8.51
C GLU A 300 -21.55 -8.53 -7.14
N ALA A 301 -22.84 -8.87 -6.97
CA ALA A 301 -23.52 -8.74 -5.68
C ALA A 301 -22.90 -9.62 -4.57
N LYS A 302 -22.33 -10.78 -4.89
CA LYS A 302 -21.64 -11.63 -3.90
C LYS A 302 -20.32 -11.02 -3.44
N GLU A 303 -19.65 -10.27 -4.32
CA GLU A 303 -18.37 -9.65 -4.03
C GLU A 303 -18.50 -8.29 -3.34
N MET A 304 -19.67 -7.64 -3.40
CA MET A 304 -19.91 -6.35 -2.75
C MET A 304 -19.62 -6.35 -1.23
N GLN A 305 -19.87 -7.44 -0.51
CA GLN A 305 -19.52 -7.54 0.93
C GLN A 305 -18.00 -7.64 1.15
N LYS A 306 -17.27 -8.17 0.16
CA LYS A 306 -15.83 -8.40 0.20
C LYS A 306 -15.05 -7.31 -0.53
N GLN A 307 -15.75 -6.30 -1.04
CA GLN A 307 -15.16 -5.21 -1.78
C GLN A 307 -14.06 -4.55 -0.95
N ASN A 308 -12.96 -4.18 -1.61
CA ASN A 308 -11.90 -3.40 -0.98
C ASN A 308 -12.42 -2.02 -0.56
N VAL A 309 -11.87 -1.49 0.52
CA VAL A 309 -12.09 -0.10 0.93
C VAL A 309 -11.02 0.76 0.29
N GLY A 310 -11.39 1.93 -0.22
CA GLY A 310 -10.50 2.82 -0.98
C GLY A 310 -10.72 2.81 -2.48
N ILE A 311 -11.77 2.16 -2.97
CA ILE A 311 -12.06 2.13 -4.41
C ILE A 311 -12.52 3.50 -4.89
N ARG A 312 -11.96 3.94 -6.02
CA ARG A 312 -12.37 5.15 -6.74
C ARG A 312 -13.48 4.82 -7.71
N PHE A 313 -14.60 5.54 -7.65
CA PHE A 313 -15.77 5.27 -8.49
C PHE A 313 -16.53 6.54 -8.85
N ARG A 314 -17.29 6.49 -9.94
CA ARG A 314 -18.25 7.53 -10.32
C ARG A 314 -19.67 7.05 -10.04
N TYR A 315 -20.55 7.98 -9.70
CA TYR A 315 -21.96 7.68 -9.48
C TYR A 315 -22.87 8.85 -9.87
N GLU A 316 -24.13 8.53 -10.10
CA GLU A 316 -25.21 9.49 -10.26
C GLU A 316 -26.21 9.33 -9.10
N VAL A 317 -26.69 10.44 -8.53
CA VAL A 317 -27.73 10.41 -7.49
C VAL A 317 -29.10 10.26 -8.15
N GLU A 318 -29.71 9.09 -8.00
CA GLU A 318 -31.08 8.84 -8.48
C GLU A 318 -32.13 9.51 -7.58
N LYS A 319 -31.88 9.50 -6.26
CA LYS A 319 -32.82 10.03 -5.27
C LYS A 319 -32.13 10.29 -3.93
N VAL A 320 -32.49 11.38 -3.26
CA VAL A 320 -32.17 11.60 -1.84
C VAL A 320 -33.28 10.97 -1.00
N LEU A 321 -32.92 10.05 -0.10
CA LEU A 321 -33.83 9.38 0.82
C LEU A 321 -33.95 10.16 2.14
N GLY A 322 -34.77 9.66 3.07
CA GLY A 322 -34.75 10.14 4.46
C GLY A 322 -33.33 10.09 5.05
N ASP A 323 -33.06 10.97 6.01
CA ASP A 323 -31.76 11.10 6.69
C ASP A 323 -30.57 11.47 5.79
N GLY A 324 -30.84 12.02 4.59
CA GLY A 324 -29.80 12.51 3.67
C GLY A 324 -29.04 11.41 2.92
N ILE A 325 -29.52 10.17 2.95
CA ILE A 325 -28.91 9.04 2.23
C ILE A 325 -29.08 9.22 0.72
N LEU A 326 -27.99 9.13 -0.03
CA LEU A 326 -27.98 9.25 -1.48
C LEU A 326 -28.20 7.87 -2.12
N ARG A 327 -29.36 7.64 -2.73
CA ARG A 327 -29.52 6.49 -3.62
C ARG A 327 -28.72 6.75 -4.89
N ALA A 328 -27.72 5.92 -5.12
CA ALA A 328 -26.74 6.13 -6.17
C ALA A 328 -26.76 5.00 -7.21
N LYS A 329 -26.53 5.37 -8.47
CA LYS A 329 -26.27 4.45 -9.58
C LYS A 329 -24.80 4.54 -9.96
N LEU A 330 -24.09 3.41 -9.99
CA LEU A 330 -22.69 3.39 -10.41
C LEU A 330 -22.58 3.70 -11.91
N LEU A 331 -21.65 4.58 -12.25
CA LEU A 331 -21.27 4.87 -13.63
C LEU A 331 -20.10 3.96 -14.01
N LYS A 332 -20.15 3.40 -15.23
CA LYS A 332 -19.11 2.51 -15.75
C LYS A 332 -17.91 3.30 -16.26
#